data_AF-A0A1A8NGL6-F1
#
_entry.id   AF-A0A1A8NGL6-F1
#
_cell.length_a   1.000
_cell.length_b   1.000
_cell.length_c   1.000
_cell.angle_alpha   90.00
_cell.angle_beta   90.00
_cell.angle_gamma   90.00
#
_symmetry.space_group_name_H-M   'P 1'
#
loop_
_entity.id
_entity.type
_entity.pdbx_description
1 polymer ?
#
loop_
_entity_poly.entity_id
_entity_poly.type
_entity_poly.pdbx_seq_one_letter_code
_entity_poly.pdbx_strand_id
1 'polypeptide(L)'
;FSGITAAMLQPITTTLRVVQAKLRMLLPGDAVLVGHSLNNDLIALKLIHQHVIDTSLLYKKELGQKFKLKVLAEMVLKRQIQTDENNGHNPTEDAAA
;
A
#
# COMPACT_ATOMS: atom_id res chain seq x y z
N PHE A 1 10.06 0.22 7.28
CA PHE A 1 10.05 1.68 7.52
C PHE A 1 10.05 2.40 6.17
N SER A 2 9.52 3.62 6.05
CA SER A 2 9.27 4.29 4.75
C SER A 2 10.43 5.16 4.23
N GLY A 3 11.53 5.29 4.98
CA GLY A 3 12.62 6.21 4.61
C GLY A 3 12.29 7.70 4.76
N ILE A 4 11.06 8.05 5.14
CA ILE A 4 10.60 9.44 5.30
C ILE A 4 11.09 10.03 6.63
N THR A 5 11.71 11.21 6.57
CA THR A 5 12.18 11.95 7.74
C THR A 5 11.33 13.19 8.02
N ALA A 6 11.38 13.71 9.26
CA ALA A 6 10.68 14.94 9.62
C ALA A 6 11.11 16.14 8.75
N ALA A 7 12.39 16.20 8.37
CA ALA A 7 12.92 17.25 7.50
C ALA A 7 12.30 17.21 6.09
N MET A 8 12.06 16.01 5.55
CA MET A 8 11.37 15.85 4.25
C MET A 8 9.91 16.34 4.31
N LEU A 9 9.28 16.26 5.48
CA LEU A 9 7.89 16.68 5.68
C LEU A 9 7.72 18.17 6.01
N GLN A 10 8.78 18.87 6.43
CA GLN A 10 8.73 20.31 6.75
C GLN A 10 8.09 21.19 5.66
N PRO A 11 8.44 21.05 4.36
CA PRO A 11 7.84 21.88 3.31
C PRO A 11 6.45 21.39 2.87
N ILE A 12 5.97 20.25 3.37
CA ILE A 12 4.75 19.62 2.87
C ILE A 12 3.52 20.21 3.55
N THR A 13 2.71 20.92 2.78
CA THR A 13 1.44 21.52 3.23
C THR A 13 0.22 20.65 2.91
N THR A 14 0.43 19.52 2.25
CA THR A 14 -0.66 18.60 1.87
C THR A 14 -1.28 17.98 3.12
N THR A 15 -2.58 18.21 3.31
CA THR A 15 -3.33 17.65 4.44
C THR A 15 -4.06 16.36 4.04
N LEU A 16 -4.44 15.56 5.03
CA LEU A 16 -5.26 14.37 4.79
C LEU A 16 -6.53 14.69 3.99
N ARG A 17 -7.21 15.81 4.30
CA ARG A 17 -8.42 16.25 3.58
C ARG A 17 -8.16 16.49 2.09
N VAL A 18 -7.01 17.08 1.76
CA VAL A 18 -6.60 17.31 0.36
C VAL A 18 -6.35 15.98 -0.35
N VAL A 19 -5.69 15.02 0.30
CA VAL A 19 -5.47 13.67 -0.27
C VAL A 19 -6.79 12.94 -0.50
N GLN A 20 -7.70 12.95 0.47
CA GLN A 20 -9.02 12.32 0.36
C GLN A 20 -9.84 12.92 -0.79
N ALA A 21 -9.83 14.24 -0.96
CA ALA A 21 -10.50 14.91 -2.07
C ALA A 21 -9.90 14.51 -3.43
N LYS A 22 -8.57 14.45 -3.53
CA LYS A 22 -7.87 14.01 -4.75
C LYS A 22 -8.22 12.56 -5.12
N LEU A 23 -8.21 11.65 -4.15
CA LEU A 23 -8.59 10.26 -4.38
C LEU A 23 -10.03 10.13 -4.89
N ARG A 24 -10.97 10.89 -4.30
CA ARG A 24 -12.37 10.89 -4.73
C ARG A 24 -12.57 11.44 -6.14
N MET A 25 -11.77 12.43 -6.55
CA MET A 25 -11.82 12.96 -7.92
C MET A 25 -11.16 12.02 -8.93
N LEU A 26 -10.11 11.31 -8.53
CA LEU A 26 -9.35 10.43 -9.41
C LEU A 26 -10.07 9.10 -9.66
N LEU A 27 -10.70 8.54 -8.63
CA LEU A 27 -11.30 7.21 -8.68
C LEU A 27 -12.74 7.29 -9.20
N PRO A 28 -13.13 6.51 -10.22
CA PRO A 28 -14.54 6.35 -10.57
C PRO A 28 -15.32 5.68 -9.42
N GLY A 29 -16.63 5.84 -9.42
CA GLY A 29 -17.49 5.33 -8.34
C GLY A 29 -17.44 3.81 -8.15
N ASP A 30 -17.09 3.08 -9.20
CA ASP A 30 -16.94 1.62 -9.25
C ASP A 30 -15.46 1.18 -9.26
N ALA A 31 -14.52 2.07 -8.96
CA ALA A 31 -13.10 1.74 -8.91
C ALA A 31 -12.85 0.55 -7.97
N VAL A 32 -12.03 -0.41 -8.41
CA VAL A 32 -11.56 -1.51 -7.57
C VAL A 32 -10.13 -1.22 -7.15
N LEU A 33 -9.90 -1.10 -5.83
CA LEU A 33 -8.55 -0.94 -5.29
C LEU A 33 -7.89 -2.30 -5.18
N VAL A 34 -6.68 -2.43 -5.74
CA VAL A 34 -5.87 -3.64 -5.68
C VAL A 34 -4.60 -3.32 -4.89
N GLY A 35 -4.22 -4.20 -3.97
CA GLY A 35 -3.00 -4.03 -3.20
C GLY A 35 -2.82 -5.12 -2.16
N HIS A 36 -1.88 -4.91 -1.24
CA HIS A 36 -1.49 -5.89 -0.24
C HIS A 36 -1.64 -5.32 1.18
N SER A 37 -2.55 -5.89 1.98
CA SER A 37 -2.91 -5.40 3.32
C SER A 37 -3.47 -3.96 3.33
N LEU A 38 -4.27 -3.61 2.31
CA LEU A 38 -4.84 -2.27 2.11
C LEU A 38 -5.68 -1.75 3.27
N ASN A 39 -6.16 -2.64 4.15
CA ASN A 39 -6.84 -2.24 5.39
C ASN A 39 -6.04 -1.21 6.20
N ASN A 40 -4.71 -1.40 6.30
CA ASN A 40 -3.87 -0.47 7.05
C ASN A 40 -3.79 0.90 6.38
N ASP A 41 -3.68 0.93 5.05
CA ASP A 41 -3.63 2.16 4.25
C ASP A 41 -4.94 2.92 4.33
N LEU A 42 -6.08 2.23 4.20
CA LEU A 42 -7.41 2.82 4.27
C LEU A 42 -7.72 3.38 5.68
N ILE A 43 -7.27 2.70 6.74
CA ILE A 43 -7.35 3.23 8.12
C ILE A 43 -6.52 4.51 8.26
N ALA A 44 -5.28 4.51 7.78
CA ALA A 44 -4.42 5.69 7.82
C ALA A 44 -5.01 6.86 7.04
N LEU A 45 -5.66 6.58 5.91
CA LEU A 45 -6.37 7.55 5.08
C LEU A 45 -7.75 7.95 5.64
N LYS A 46 -8.26 7.27 6.67
CA LYS A 46 -9.63 7.44 7.19
C LYS A 46 -10.69 7.36 6.08
N LEU A 47 -10.55 6.37 5.20
CA LEU A 47 -11.45 6.13 4.07
C LEU A 47 -12.10 4.75 4.16
N ILE A 48 -13.35 4.68 3.73
CA ILE A 48 -14.05 3.42 3.49
C ILE A 48 -14.21 3.29 1.98
N HIS A 49 -13.76 2.18 1.42
CA HIS A 49 -13.89 1.87 -0.01
C HIS A 49 -14.51 0.48 -0.17
N GLN A 50 -15.54 0.36 -1.01
CA GLN A 50 -16.36 -0.87 -1.09
C GLN A 50 -15.68 -1.99 -1.87
N HIS A 51 -15.00 -1.65 -2.96
CA HIS A 51 -14.43 -2.63 -3.89
C HIS A 51 -12.93 -2.75 -3.70
N VAL A 52 -12.49 -3.77 -2.95
CA VAL A 52 -11.08 -4.01 -2.64
C VAL A 52 -10.69 -5.45 -2.96
N ILE A 53 -9.60 -5.62 -3.71
CA ILE A 53 -8.90 -6.89 -3.89
C ILE A 53 -7.60 -6.82 -3.10
N ASP A 54 -7.57 -7.51 -1.96
CA ASP A 54 -6.41 -7.55 -1.06
C ASP A 54 -5.67 -8.88 -1.20
N THR A 55 -4.46 -8.83 -1.79
CA THR A 55 -3.64 -10.03 -2.02
C THR A 55 -3.20 -10.71 -0.72
N SER A 56 -3.17 -10.00 0.42
CA SER A 56 -2.86 -10.59 1.73
C SER A 56 -3.96 -11.51 2.26
N LEU A 57 -5.20 -11.34 1.76
CA LEU A 57 -6.33 -12.20 2.09
C LEU A 57 -6.46 -13.37 1.09
N LEU A 58 -6.08 -13.13 -0.17
CA LEU A 58 -6.08 -14.16 -1.21
C LEU A 58 -4.97 -15.20 -0.97
N TYR A 59 -3.75 -14.75 -0.69
CA TYR A 59 -2.61 -15.61 -0.39
C TYR A 59 -2.36 -15.64 1.12
N LYS A 60 -3.19 -16.39 1.85
CA LYS A 60 -3.03 -16.60 3.30
C LYS A 60 -2.35 -17.93 3.61
N LYS A 61 -1.56 -17.97 4.68
CA LYS A 61 -1.02 -19.20 5.27
C LYS A 61 -2.10 -19.96 6.03
N GLU A 62 -1.77 -21.18 6.41
CA GLU A 62 -2.47 -21.91 7.45
C GLU A 62 -2.64 -21.03 8.71
N LEU A 63 -3.77 -21.21 9.41
CA LEU A 63 -4.13 -20.44 10.61
C LEU A 63 -4.32 -18.93 10.37
N GLY A 64 -4.46 -18.49 9.11
CA GLY A 64 -4.84 -17.11 8.78
C GLY A 64 -3.70 -16.09 8.84
N GLN A 65 -2.44 -16.53 8.94
CA GLN A 65 -1.30 -15.62 8.88
C GLN A 65 -1.12 -15.09 7.44
N LYS A 66 -0.83 -13.80 7.31
CA LYS A 66 -0.59 -13.16 6.02
C LYS A 66 0.86 -13.37 5.59
N PHE A 67 1.09 -13.65 4.31
CA PHE A 67 2.45 -13.55 3.76
C PHE A 67 2.85 -12.08 3.65
N LYS A 68 4.16 -11.80 3.72
CA LYS A 68 4.70 -10.48 3.35
C LYS A 68 4.68 -10.34 1.83
N LEU A 69 4.45 -9.12 1.32
CA LEU A 69 4.47 -8.84 -0.12
C LEU A 69 5.78 -9.30 -0.78
N LYS A 70 6.95 -9.00 -0.19
CA LYS A 70 8.27 -9.45 -0.68
C LYS A 70 8.35 -10.97 -0.92
N VAL A 71 7.75 -11.75 -0.02
CA VAL A 71 7.73 -13.21 -0.12
C VAL A 71 6.81 -13.66 -1.26
N LEU A 72 5.63 -13.03 -1.41
CA LEU A 72 4.74 -13.33 -2.53
C LEU A 72 5.32 -12.94 -3.89
N ALA A 73 5.94 -11.76 -3.99
CA ALA A 73 6.60 -11.31 -5.21
C ALA A 73 7.69 -12.29 -5.65
N GLU A 74 8.50 -12.78 -4.72
CA GLU A 74 9.53 -13.77 -5.03
C GLU A 74 8.94 -15.12 -5.44
N MET A 75 7.93 -15.62 -4.72
CA MET A 75 7.34 -16.94 -5.01
C MET A 75 6.52 -16.96 -6.30
N VAL A 76 5.70 -15.94 -6.53
CA VAL A 76 4.70 -15.88 -7.61
C VAL A 76 5.27 -15.21 -8.85
N LEU A 77 5.93 -14.05 -8.69
CA LEU A 77 6.44 -13.25 -9.82
C LEU A 77 7.90 -13.55 -10.15
N LYS A 78 8.59 -14.35 -9.32
CA LYS A 78 10.04 -14.61 -9.44
C LYS A 78 10.87 -13.32 -9.41
N ARG A 79 10.39 -12.32 -8.66
CA ARG A 79 11.00 -11.00 -8.56
C ARG A 79 11.32 -10.67 -7.10
N GLN A 80 12.55 -10.24 -6.86
CA GLN A 80 12.92 -9.63 -5.59
C GLN A 80 12.56 -8.15 -5.60
N ILE A 81 11.89 -7.70 -4.54
CA ILE A 81 11.51 -6.31 -4.28
C ILE A 81 11.99 -5.92 -2.88
N GLN A 82 11.99 -4.62 -2.55
CA GLN A 82 12.40 -4.15 -1.22
C GLN A 82 13.79 -4.68 -0.83
N THR A 83 14.75 -4.59 -1.74
CA THR A 83 16.11 -5.13 -1.57
C THR A 83 17.03 -4.19 -0.80
N ASP A 84 16.73 -2.89 -0.79
CA ASP A 84 17.47 -1.88 -0.03
C ASP A 84 16.85 -1.71 1.37
N GLU A 85 17.39 -2.44 2.35
CA GLU A 85 16.87 -2.43 3.72
C GLU A 85 17.13 -1.11 4.46
N ASN A 86 18.13 -0.32 4.01
CA ASN A 86 18.56 0.89 4.69
C ASN A 86 17.74 2.12 4.28
N ASN A 87 17.11 2.08 3.11
CA ASN A 87 16.46 3.24 2.50
C ASN A 87 14.93 3.25 2.61
N GLY A 88 14.37 2.23 3.27
CA GLY A 88 12.93 2.05 3.42
C GLY A 88 12.23 1.56 2.15
N HIS A 89 10.92 1.34 2.26
CA HIS A 89 10.12 0.81 1.15
C HIS A 89 9.71 1.89 0.15
N ASN A 90 9.66 1.54 -1.14
CA ASN A 90 9.13 2.40 -2.19
C ASN A 90 7.67 2.02 -2.49
N PRO A 91 6.69 2.90 -2.17
CA PRO A 91 5.27 2.60 -2.40
C PRO A 91 4.92 2.32 -3.88
N THR A 92 5.70 2.87 -4.82
CA THR A 92 5.47 2.65 -6.25
C THR A 92 5.95 1.26 -6.68
N GLU A 93 7.04 0.77 -6.11
CA GLU A 93 7.48 -0.62 -6.31
C GLU A 93 6.44 -1.57 -5.71
N ASP A 94 6.01 -1.30 -4.48
CA ASP A 94 5.06 -2.14 -3.77
C ASP A 94 3.69 -2.21 -4.45
N ALA A 95 3.21 -1.10 -5.05
CA ALA A 95 1.95 -1.09 -5.79
C ALA A 95 2.02 -1.80 -7.16
N ALA A 96 3.22 -1.90 -7.74
CA ALA A 96 3.44 -2.55 -9.04
C ALA A 96 3.73 -4.06 -8.93
N ALA A 97 4.06 -4.53 -7.72
CA ALA A 97 4.31 -5.94 -7.41
C ALA A 97 3.02 -6.67 -7.01
#